data_AF-A0A9E2KNN8-F1
#
_entry.id   AF-A0A9E2KNN8-F1
#
_cell.length_a   1.000
_cell.length_b   1.000
_cell.length_c   1.000
_cell.angle_alpha   90.00
_cell.angle_beta   90.00
_cell.angle_gamma   90.00
#
_symmetry.space_group_name_H-M   'P 1'
#
loop_
_entity.id
_entity.type
_entity.pdbx_description
1 polymer ?
#
loop_
_entity_poly.entity_id
_entity_poly.type
_entity_poly.pdbx_seq_one_letter_code
_entity_poly.pdbx_strand_id
1 'polypeptide(L)'
;MGKPYITREGYDALHAELDFLWLTKRPEVTQKVAWAASLGDRSENADYQYNKRLLAQIDRRIRYLRKCMNTLQVVEHSAQQDGRVFFGAYVEIEADDDESILHIRIVGGDEIFGRSNYISIDSPMARALLGKSEGDDATVQTPKGARLWYVNKIAYSKPQWFAEEKMQTHDLEPNDEDIAADVEATANLDPKAVEQAYLKSMLGQ
;
A
#
# COMPACT_ATOMS: atom_id res chain seq x y z
N MET A 1 -10.80 -13.40 4.66
CA MET A 1 -9.45 -12.92 5.01
C MET A 1 -8.58 -13.09 3.77
N GLY A 2 -7.78 -12.08 3.43
CA GLY A 2 -6.82 -12.20 2.34
C GLY A 2 -5.70 -13.18 2.68
N LYS A 3 -4.92 -13.62 1.69
CA LYS A 3 -3.76 -14.48 1.95
C LYS A 3 -2.71 -13.67 2.72
N PRO A 4 -2.18 -14.14 3.87
CA PRO A 4 -1.27 -13.36 4.70
C PRO A 4 0.17 -13.42 4.16
N TYR A 5 0.37 -13.15 2.88
CA TYR A 5 1.69 -13.16 2.25
C TYR A 5 2.26 -11.76 2.21
N ILE A 6 3.57 -11.67 2.46
CA ILE A 6 4.33 -10.42 2.39
C ILE A 6 5.70 -10.68 1.78
N THR A 7 6.24 -9.73 1.03
CA THR A 7 7.64 -9.79 0.60
C THR A 7 8.58 -9.54 1.78
N ARG A 8 9.84 -9.97 1.65
CA ARG A 8 10.86 -9.68 2.67
C ARG A 8 11.05 -8.17 2.85
N GLU A 9 11.13 -7.44 1.74
CA GLU A 9 11.26 -5.98 1.75
C GLU A 9 10.08 -5.29 2.45
N GLY A 10 8.85 -5.77 2.19
CA GLY A 10 7.65 -5.27 2.85
C GLY A 10 7.64 -5.55 4.34
N TYR A 11 8.05 -6.74 4.77
CA TYR A 11 8.13 -7.09 6.18
C TYR A 11 9.11 -6.18 6.93
N ASP A 12 10.29 -5.95 6.37
CA ASP A 12 11.30 -5.09 6.97
C ASP A 12 10.81 -3.63 7.05
N ALA A 13 10.10 -3.16 6.02
CA ALA A 13 9.48 -1.83 6.01
C ALA A 13 8.40 -1.68 7.09
N LEU A 14 7.50 -2.65 7.25
CA LEU A 14 6.47 -2.63 8.30
C LEU A 14 7.08 -2.71 9.70
N HIS A 15 8.16 -3.48 9.87
CA HIS A 15 8.89 -3.54 11.13
C HIS A 15 9.53 -2.19 11.47
N ALA A 16 10.21 -1.57 10.50
CA ALA A 16 10.82 -0.26 10.67
C ALA A 16 9.76 0.82 10.97
N GLU A 17 8.60 0.77 10.32
CA GLU A 17 7.47 1.65 10.61
C GLU A 17 6.97 1.47 12.05
N LEU A 18 6.78 0.22 12.49
CA LEU A 18 6.35 -0.10 13.84
C LEU A 18 7.33 0.45 14.89
N ASP A 19 8.63 0.24 14.67
CA ASP A 19 9.68 0.73 15.57
C ASP A 19 9.69 2.25 15.63
N PHE A 20 9.61 2.93 14.48
CA PHE A 20 9.54 4.39 14.41
C PHE A 20 8.33 4.95 15.16
N LEU A 21 7.14 4.38 14.94
CA LEU A 21 5.91 4.81 15.60
C LEU A 21 6.00 4.59 17.11
N TRP A 22 6.54 3.46 17.56
CA TRP A 22 6.61 3.11 18.98
C TRP A 22 7.70 3.86 19.74
N LEU A 23 8.92 3.94 19.20
CA LEU A 23 10.10 4.45 19.88
C LEU A 23 10.25 5.98 19.74
N THR A 24 9.79 6.55 18.63
CA THR A 24 10.01 7.96 18.31
C THR A 24 8.71 8.75 18.34
N LYS A 25 7.75 8.41 17.47
CA LYS A 25 6.58 9.27 17.24
C LYS A 25 5.60 9.29 18.40
N ARG A 26 5.26 8.12 18.96
CA ARG A 26 4.32 8.02 20.08
C ARG A 26 4.80 8.79 21.33
N PRO A 27 6.07 8.67 21.78
CA PRO A 27 6.59 9.50 22.86
C PRO A 27 6.56 11.00 22.57
N GLU A 28 6.95 11.42 21.35
CA GLU A 28 6.94 12.81 20.92
C GLU A 28 5.53 13.43 21.02
N VAL A 29 4.53 12.76 20.42
CA VAL A 29 3.15 13.25 20.43
C VAL A 29 2.56 13.22 21.83
N THR A 30 2.92 12.24 22.66
CA THR A 30 2.48 12.20 24.07
C THR A 30 2.98 13.42 24.84
N GLN A 31 4.23 13.85 24.62
CA GLN A 31 4.77 15.06 25.22
C GLN A 31 4.03 16.31 24.73
N LYS A 32 3.74 16.41 23.43
CA LYS A 32 2.94 17.50 22.84
C LYS A 32 1.53 17.57 23.45
N VAL A 33 0.85 16.43 23.62
CA VAL A 33 -0.46 16.37 24.29
C VAL A 33 -0.36 16.85 25.74
N ALA A 34 0.65 16.40 26.49
CA ALA A 34 0.83 16.79 27.88
C ALA A 34 1.13 18.30 28.03
N TRP A 35 1.96 18.84 27.15
CA TRP A 35 2.26 20.27 27.11
C TRP A 35 1.01 21.09 26.76
N ALA A 36 0.29 20.74 25.69
CA ALA A 36 -0.95 21.42 25.32
C ALA A 36 -2.00 21.37 26.44
N ALA A 37 -2.10 20.25 27.15
CA ALA A 37 -2.99 20.10 28.31
C ALA A 37 -2.61 20.98 29.51
N SER A 38 -1.39 21.52 29.56
CA SER A 38 -0.93 22.43 30.61
C SER A 38 -1.20 23.91 30.33
N LEU A 39 -1.52 24.27 29.07
CA LEU A 39 -1.65 25.65 28.61
C LEU A 39 -3.04 26.27 28.80
N GLY A 40 -4.03 25.50 29.27
CA GLY A 40 -5.36 26.03 29.53
C GLY A 40 -6.47 24.99 29.42
N ASP A 41 -7.69 25.46 29.11
CA ASP A 41 -8.83 24.57 28.93
C ASP A 41 -8.64 23.67 27.70
N ARG A 42 -8.83 22.38 27.92
CA ARG A 42 -8.71 21.32 26.92
C ARG A 42 -9.79 21.39 25.87
N SER A 43 -10.96 21.95 26.19
CA SER A 43 -12.08 22.00 25.27
C SER A 43 -11.88 23.02 24.14
N GLU A 44 -11.17 24.11 24.41
CA GLU A 44 -10.91 25.20 23.46
C GLU A 44 -9.51 25.15 22.83
N ASN A 45 -8.57 24.39 23.40
CA ASN A 45 -7.21 24.27 22.89
C ASN A 45 -7.14 23.37 21.64
N ALA A 46 -6.96 24.00 20.46
CA ALA A 46 -6.83 23.32 19.18
C ALA A 46 -5.64 22.33 19.13
N ASP A 47 -4.47 22.71 19.66
CA ASP A 47 -3.28 21.86 19.70
C ASP A 47 -3.52 20.59 20.51
N TYR A 48 -4.24 20.70 21.64
CA TYR A 48 -4.59 19.54 22.44
C TYR A 48 -5.53 18.60 21.67
N GLN A 49 -6.56 19.14 21.01
CA GLN A 49 -7.51 18.33 20.23
C GLN A 49 -6.84 17.63 19.03
N TYR A 50 -5.93 18.33 18.35
CA TYR A 50 -5.17 17.77 17.24
C TYR A 50 -4.22 16.67 17.72
N ASN A 51 -3.33 16.96 18.67
CA ASN A 51 -2.33 15.98 19.13
C ASN A 51 -2.98 14.76 19.80
N LYS A 52 -4.14 14.92 20.44
CA LYS A 52 -4.92 13.80 20.98
C LYS A 52 -5.49 12.90 19.88
N ARG A 53 -5.98 13.49 18.78
CA ARG A 53 -6.44 12.73 17.61
C ARG A 53 -5.27 11.97 16.97
N LEU A 54 -4.14 12.64 16.74
CA LEU A 54 -2.92 12.05 16.21
C LEU A 54 -2.42 10.88 17.06
N LEU A 55 -2.38 11.02 18.39
CA LEU A 55 -1.99 9.95 19.30
C LEU A 55 -2.89 8.71 19.15
N ALA A 56 -4.20 8.91 19.04
CA ALA A 56 -5.15 7.82 18.85
C ALA A 56 -4.97 7.10 17.49
N GLN A 57 -4.63 7.85 16.43
CA GLN A 57 -4.33 7.29 15.11
C GLN A 57 -3.04 6.46 15.14
N ILE A 58 -1.98 6.97 15.80
CA ILE A 58 -0.72 6.24 16.01
C ILE A 58 -0.96 4.93 16.77
N ASP A 59 -1.71 4.99 17.88
CA ASP A 59 -2.05 3.80 18.68
C ASP A 59 -2.90 2.78 17.89
N ARG A 60 -3.75 3.25 16.95
CA ARG A 60 -4.48 2.37 16.03
C ARG A 60 -3.54 1.70 15.02
N ARG A 61 -2.63 2.45 14.40
CA ARG A 61 -1.67 1.91 13.43
C ARG A 61 -0.73 0.89 14.08
N ILE A 62 -0.20 1.18 15.28
CA ILE A 62 0.63 0.25 16.05
C ILE A 62 -0.13 -1.06 16.35
N ARG A 63 -1.39 -0.98 16.78
CA ARG A 63 -2.20 -2.18 17.05
C ARG A 63 -2.45 -3.00 15.78
N TYR A 64 -2.70 -2.33 14.66
CA TYR A 64 -2.83 -2.99 13.35
C TYR A 64 -1.54 -3.72 12.97
N LEU A 65 -0.41 -3.01 12.94
CA LEU A 65 0.90 -3.57 12.58
C LEU A 65 1.27 -4.77 13.46
N ARG A 66 1.14 -4.65 14.78
CA ARG A 66 1.40 -5.79 15.70
C ARG A 66 0.52 -7.00 15.42
N LYS A 67 -0.75 -6.79 15.07
CA LYS A 67 -1.66 -7.88 14.72
C LYS A 67 -1.26 -8.53 13.39
N CYS A 68 -0.95 -7.72 12.37
CA CYS A 68 -0.53 -8.21 11.06
C CYS A 68 0.76 -9.01 11.17
N MET A 69 1.79 -8.47 11.85
CA MET A 69 3.09 -9.11 12.02
C MET A 69 3.02 -10.51 12.66
N ASN A 70 2.04 -10.77 13.53
CA ASN A 70 1.82 -12.09 14.12
C ASN A 70 1.24 -13.13 13.15
N THR A 71 0.63 -12.67 12.05
CA THR A 71 -0.08 -13.53 11.08
C THR A 71 0.59 -13.60 9.73
N LEU A 72 1.48 -12.65 9.42
CA LEU A 72 2.16 -12.54 8.13
C LEU A 72 3.16 -13.67 7.91
N GLN A 73 3.15 -14.19 6.69
CA GLN A 73 4.09 -15.18 6.21
C GLN A 73 4.94 -14.56 5.10
N VAL A 74 6.24 -14.47 5.35
CA VAL A 74 7.20 -13.97 4.36
C VAL A 74 7.33 -15.00 3.24
N VAL A 75 7.14 -14.55 1.99
CA VAL A 75 7.32 -15.37 0.79
C VAL A 75 8.44 -14.76 -0.05
N GLU A 76 9.43 -15.59 -0.37
CA GLU A 76 10.55 -15.23 -1.24
C GLU A 76 10.38 -15.87 -2.61
N HIS A 77 10.85 -15.17 -3.65
CA HIS A 77 10.85 -15.70 -5.01
C HIS A 77 11.84 -16.86 -5.13
N SER A 78 11.51 -17.84 -5.97
CA SER A 78 12.43 -18.90 -6.37
C SER A 78 12.73 -18.78 -7.86
N ALA A 79 13.99 -18.96 -8.27
CA ALA A 79 14.40 -18.94 -9.68
C ALA A 79 13.66 -19.98 -10.55
N GLN A 80 13.08 -21.02 -9.94
CA GLN A 80 12.26 -21.99 -10.66
C GLN A 80 10.93 -21.41 -11.18
N GLN A 81 10.55 -20.22 -10.70
CA GLN A 81 9.33 -19.50 -11.07
C GLN A 81 9.57 -18.47 -12.19
N ASP A 82 10.80 -18.37 -12.69
CA ASP A 82 11.17 -17.45 -13.76
C ASP A 82 10.33 -17.70 -15.04
N GLY A 83 9.96 -16.61 -15.71
CA GLY A 83 9.13 -16.62 -16.92
C GLY A 83 7.62 -16.73 -16.67
N ARG A 84 7.18 -16.78 -15.41
CA ARG A 84 5.75 -16.73 -15.04
C ARG A 84 5.47 -15.68 -14.00
N VAL A 85 4.25 -15.15 -13.99
CA VAL A 85 3.79 -14.19 -13.00
C VAL A 85 3.40 -14.90 -11.70
N PHE A 86 4.17 -14.66 -10.63
CA PHE A 86 3.83 -15.09 -9.27
C PHE A 86 3.96 -13.93 -8.28
N PHE A 87 3.89 -14.24 -6.99
CA PHE A 87 4.07 -13.28 -5.91
C PHE A 87 5.45 -12.63 -5.97
N GLY A 88 5.51 -11.31 -5.83
CA GLY A 88 6.74 -10.52 -5.91
C GLY A 88 7.17 -10.15 -7.34
N ALA A 89 6.46 -10.61 -8.36
CA ALA A 89 6.79 -10.31 -9.76
C ALA A 89 6.46 -8.85 -10.11
N TYR A 90 7.37 -8.23 -10.85
CA TYR A 90 7.15 -7.00 -11.61
C TYR A 90 6.65 -7.39 -12.99
N VAL A 91 5.54 -6.80 -13.41
CA VAL A 91 4.89 -7.12 -14.68
C VAL A 91 4.60 -5.83 -15.44
N GLU A 92 4.96 -5.82 -16.72
CA GLU A 92 4.49 -4.84 -17.69
C GLU A 92 3.31 -5.46 -18.44
N ILE A 93 2.14 -4.82 -18.35
CA ILE A 93 0.93 -5.23 -19.06
C ILE A 93 0.47 -4.14 -20.00
N GLU A 94 -0.18 -4.54 -21.08
CA GLU A 94 -0.72 -3.65 -22.10
C GLU A 94 -2.21 -3.90 -22.31
N ALA A 95 -3.01 -2.85 -22.39
CA ALA A 95 -4.44 -2.97 -22.63
C ALA A 95 -4.74 -3.14 -24.13
N ASP A 96 -5.68 -4.04 -24.47
CA ASP A 96 -6.10 -4.30 -25.85
C ASP A 96 -6.89 -3.12 -26.48
N ASP A 97 -7.54 -2.28 -25.67
CA ASP A 97 -8.43 -1.23 -26.14
C ASP A 97 -7.71 0.07 -26.54
N ASP A 98 -6.73 0.50 -25.76
CA ASP A 98 -6.03 1.78 -25.94
C ASP A 98 -4.50 1.68 -26.00
N GLU A 99 -3.95 0.46 -26.07
CA GLU A 99 -2.50 0.18 -26.06
C GLU A 99 -1.78 0.79 -24.84
N SER A 100 -2.52 1.07 -23.75
CA SER A 100 -1.93 1.65 -22.54
C SER A 100 -1.04 0.64 -21.81
N ILE A 101 0.18 1.07 -21.49
CA ILE A 101 1.16 0.27 -20.75
C ILE A 101 1.04 0.58 -19.26
N LEU A 102 0.88 -0.45 -18.45
CA LEU A 102 0.88 -0.36 -17.00
C LEU A 102 1.99 -1.21 -16.40
N HIS A 103 2.68 -0.64 -15.42
CA HIS A 103 3.71 -1.31 -14.64
C HIS A 103 3.17 -1.63 -13.26
N ILE A 104 3.12 -2.91 -12.92
CA ILE A 104 2.55 -3.38 -11.65
C ILE A 104 3.50 -4.35 -10.94
N ARG A 105 3.46 -4.35 -9.61
CA ARG A 105 4.12 -5.34 -8.76
C ARG A 105 3.08 -6.08 -7.93
N ILE A 106 3.11 -7.41 -7.96
CA ILE A 106 2.20 -8.23 -7.16
C ILE A 106 2.79 -8.44 -5.77
N VAL A 107 2.12 -7.93 -4.75
CA VAL A 107 2.57 -7.93 -3.35
C VAL A 107 1.45 -8.36 -2.39
N GLY A 108 1.76 -8.38 -1.09
CA GLY A 108 0.75 -8.53 -0.04
C GLY A 108 -0.13 -7.28 0.08
N GLY A 109 -1.37 -7.46 0.55
CA GLY A 109 -2.27 -6.34 0.80
C GLY A 109 -1.77 -5.35 1.87
N ASP A 110 -0.82 -5.74 2.70
CA ASP A 110 -0.18 -4.86 3.69
C ASP A 110 0.92 -3.96 3.10
N GLU A 111 1.37 -4.21 1.86
CA GLU A 111 2.51 -3.53 1.22
C GLU A 111 2.10 -2.46 0.19
N ILE A 112 0.81 -2.38 -0.12
CA ILE A 112 0.29 -1.51 -1.18
C ILE A 112 0.19 -0.03 -0.77
N PHE A 113 0.34 0.28 0.51
CA PHE A 113 0.09 1.63 1.02
C PHE A 113 1.12 2.65 0.48
N GLY A 114 0.62 3.76 -0.09
CA GLY A 114 1.44 4.87 -0.58
C GLY A 114 2.12 4.64 -1.93
N ARG A 115 1.87 3.49 -2.58
CA ARG A 115 2.46 3.13 -3.87
C ARG A 115 1.33 2.79 -4.83
N SER A 116 1.20 3.55 -5.92
CA SER A 116 0.17 3.28 -6.92
C SER A 116 0.44 1.94 -7.62
N ASN A 117 1.68 1.68 -8.00
CA ASN A 117 2.03 0.55 -8.88
C ASN A 117 2.10 -0.82 -8.18
N TYR A 118 1.56 -0.93 -6.96
CA TYR A 118 1.60 -2.14 -6.13
C TYR A 118 0.18 -2.69 -6.00
N ILE A 119 -0.02 -3.93 -6.43
CA ILE A 119 -1.31 -4.61 -6.36
C ILE A 119 -1.26 -5.80 -5.42
N SER A 120 -2.34 -6.01 -4.66
CA SER A 120 -2.49 -7.18 -3.82
C SER A 120 -2.68 -8.44 -4.67
N ILE A 121 -2.12 -9.55 -4.21
CA ILE A 121 -2.38 -10.89 -4.77
C ILE A 121 -3.88 -11.25 -4.80
N ASP A 122 -4.70 -10.64 -3.95
CA ASP A 122 -6.14 -10.91 -3.89
C ASP A 122 -6.95 -10.10 -4.92
N SER A 123 -6.33 -9.15 -5.62
CA SER A 123 -7.01 -8.32 -6.63
C SER A 123 -7.49 -9.13 -7.84
N PRO A 124 -8.59 -8.72 -8.49
CA PRO A 124 -9.02 -9.32 -9.75
C PRO A 124 -7.93 -9.30 -10.83
N MET A 125 -7.13 -8.23 -10.87
CA MET A 125 -6.00 -8.05 -11.77
C MET A 125 -4.90 -9.09 -11.50
N ALA A 126 -4.38 -9.16 -10.26
CA ALA A 126 -3.35 -10.12 -9.90
C ALA A 126 -3.82 -11.56 -10.10
N ARG A 127 -5.09 -11.87 -9.81
CA ARG A 127 -5.67 -13.20 -10.00
C ARG A 127 -5.78 -13.61 -11.47
N ALA A 128 -6.01 -12.68 -12.38
CA ALA A 128 -6.05 -12.94 -13.82
C ALA A 128 -4.64 -13.17 -14.39
N LEU A 129 -3.64 -12.47 -13.85
CA LEU A 129 -2.25 -12.56 -14.28
C LEU A 129 -1.50 -13.75 -13.68
N LEU A 130 -1.92 -14.24 -12.52
CA LEU A 130 -1.21 -15.30 -11.80
C LEU A 130 -1.03 -16.57 -12.65
N GLY A 131 0.22 -16.98 -12.85
CA GLY A 131 0.61 -18.16 -13.63
C GLY A 131 0.73 -17.94 -15.13
N LYS A 132 0.45 -16.74 -15.64
CA LYS A 132 0.66 -16.35 -17.03
C LYS A 132 2.14 -16.11 -17.34
N SER A 133 2.52 -16.30 -18.59
CA SER A 133 3.88 -16.11 -19.10
C SER A 133 3.96 -14.87 -19.98
N GLU A 134 5.17 -14.45 -20.34
CA GLU A 134 5.38 -13.39 -21.34
C GLU A 134 4.72 -13.78 -22.67
N GLY A 135 3.94 -12.86 -23.24
CA GLY A 135 3.15 -13.06 -24.46
C GLY A 135 1.75 -13.64 -24.26
N ASP A 136 1.37 -14.01 -23.03
CA ASP A 136 0.00 -14.46 -22.75
C ASP A 136 -0.97 -13.29 -22.59
N ASP A 137 -2.25 -13.54 -22.89
CA ASP A 137 -3.37 -12.65 -22.58
C ASP A 137 -4.03 -13.01 -21.22
N ALA A 138 -4.58 -12.00 -20.56
CA ALA A 138 -5.32 -12.09 -19.32
C ALA A 138 -6.61 -11.27 -19.41
N THR A 139 -7.75 -11.94 -19.28
CA THR A 139 -9.06 -11.26 -19.18
C THR A 139 -9.35 -10.87 -17.74
N VAL A 140 -9.49 -9.57 -17.50
CA VAL A 140 -9.79 -9.00 -16.18
C VAL A 140 -11.25 -8.54 -16.16
N GLN A 141 -12.01 -9.03 -15.19
CA GLN A 141 -13.39 -8.60 -14.98
C GLN A 141 -13.41 -7.26 -14.24
N THR A 142 -13.82 -6.21 -14.95
CA THR A 142 -14.00 -4.87 -14.37
C THR A 142 -15.49 -4.58 -14.20
N PRO A 143 -15.89 -3.63 -13.32
CA PRO A 143 -17.29 -3.22 -13.21
C PRO A 143 -17.90 -2.69 -14.52
N LYS A 144 -17.07 -2.21 -15.47
CA LYS A 144 -17.51 -1.76 -16.80
C LYS A 144 -17.57 -2.86 -17.86
N GLY A 145 -17.08 -4.06 -17.55
CA GLY A 145 -17.00 -5.18 -18.48
C GLY A 145 -15.65 -5.90 -18.41
N ALA A 146 -15.55 -7.02 -19.13
CA ALA A 146 -14.28 -7.71 -19.29
C ALA A 146 -13.33 -6.87 -20.15
N ARG A 147 -12.11 -6.62 -19.66
CA ARG A 147 -11.01 -6.04 -20.44
C ARG A 147 -9.92 -7.08 -20.65
N LEU A 148 -9.29 -7.05 -21.82
CA LEU A 148 -8.21 -7.95 -22.17
C LEU A 148 -6.87 -7.21 -22.03
N TRP A 149 -5.91 -7.88 -21.41
CA TRP A 149 -4.58 -7.37 -21.14
C TRP A 149 -3.54 -8.35 -21.64
N TYR A 150 -2.45 -7.86 -22.22
CA TYR A 150 -1.32 -8.68 -22.66
C TYR A 150 -0.13 -8.52 -21.73
N VAL A 151 0.55 -9.63 -21.42
CA VAL A 151 1.76 -9.61 -20.59
C VAL A 151 2.99 -9.42 -21.47
N ASN A 152 3.64 -8.27 -21.36
CA ASN A 152 4.78 -7.92 -22.20
C ASN A 152 6.11 -8.37 -21.59
N LYS A 153 6.32 -8.11 -20.30
CA LYS A 153 7.57 -8.43 -19.60
C LYS A 153 7.33 -8.84 -18.16
N ILE A 154 8.13 -9.78 -17.67
CA ILE A 154 8.13 -10.23 -16.28
C ILE A 154 9.54 -10.14 -15.71
N ALA A 155 9.68 -9.57 -14.50
CA ALA A 155 10.95 -9.54 -13.79
C ALA A 155 10.75 -9.80 -12.30
N TYR A 156 11.72 -10.46 -11.66
CA TYR A 156 11.74 -10.68 -10.20
C TYR A 156 12.73 -9.79 -9.45
N SER A 157 13.66 -9.15 -10.17
CA SER A 157 14.46 -8.03 -9.70
C SER A 157 13.85 -6.72 -10.18
N LYS A 158 13.90 -5.65 -9.38
CA LYS A 158 13.41 -4.31 -9.76
C LYS A 158 13.99 -3.88 -11.12
N PRO A 159 13.18 -3.87 -12.19
CA PRO A 159 13.67 -3.58 -13.52
C PRO A 159 13.72 -2.06 -13.76
N GLN A 160 14.53 -1.62 -14.71
CA GLN A 160 14.70 -0.20 -15.03
C GLN A 160 13.42 0.44 -15.59
N TRP A 161 12.55 -0.35 -16.22
CA TRP A 161 11.26 0.11 -16.74
C TRP A 161 10.19 0.27 -15.65
N PHE A 162 10.42 -0.21 -14.43
CA PHE A 162 9.49 -0.03 -13.33
C PHE A 162 9.81 1.25 -12.56
N ALA A 163 9.08 2.32 -12.88
CA ALA A 163 9.10 3.55 -12.09
C ALA A 163 8.23 3.38 -10.85
N GLU A 164 8.77 3.72 -9.67
CA GLU A 164 7.96 3.82 -8.46
C GLU A 164 7.16 5.11 -8.50
N GLU A 165 5.92 5.00 -8.93
CA GLU A 165 4.96 6.07 -8.75
C GLU A 165 4.52 6.07 -7.28
N LYS A 166 4.86 7.15 -6.58
CA LYS A 166 4.19 7.48 -5.34
C LYS A 166 2.79 7.93 -5.71
N MET A 167 1.79 7.40 -5.01
CA MET A 167 0.43 7.88 -5.18
C MET A 167 0.46 9.40 -4.92
N GLN A 168 0.08 10.21 -5.93
CA GLN A 168 -0.08 11.65 -5.73
C GLN A 168 -1.21 11.83 -4.72
N THR A 169 -0.86 12.00 -3.45
CA THR A 169 -1.68 12.77 -2.53
C THR A 169 -1.76 14.16 -3.15
N HIS A 170 -2.90 14.48 -3.77
CA HIS A 170 -3.16 15.77 -4.40
C HIS A 170 -2.69 16.90 -3.47
N ASP A 171 -1.71 17.70 -3.94
CA ASP A 171 -1.13 18.91 -3.35
C ASP A 171 -1.38 19.15 -1.84
N LEU A 172 -0.49 18.65 -0.98
CA LEU A 172 -0.26 19.22 0.35
C LEU A 172 1.26 19.21 0.61
N GLU A 173 1.86 20.41 0.63
CA GLU A 173 3.26 20.60 1.06
C GLU A 173 3.43 20.19 2.54
N PRO A 174 4.59 19.64 2.95
CA PRO A 174 4.74 19.01 4.25
C PRO A 174 4.70 20.04 5.39
N ASN A 175 3.55 20.18 6.02
CA ASN A 175 3.44 20.80 7.34
C ASN A 175 3.40 19.72 8.42
N ASP A 176 3.78 20.06 9.65
CA ASP A 176 3.67 19.17 10.82
C ASP A 176 2.22 18.64 11.04
N GLU A 177 1.22 19.26 10.38
CA GLU A 177 -0.16 18.78 10.27
C GLU A 177 -0.33 17.47 9.47
N ASP A 178 0.53 17.22 8.47
CA ASP A 178 0.37 16.14 7.47
C ASP A 178 0.83 14.77 7.96
N ILE A 179 1.66 14.67 9.00
CA ILE A 179 1.90 13.37 9.63
C ILE A 179 0.58 12.83 10.21
N ALA A 180 -0.31 13.71 10.70
CA ALA A 180 -1.64 13.27 11.11
C ALA A 180 -2.53 12.94 9.92
N ALA A 181 -2.46 13.66 8.80
CA ALA A 181 -3.23 13.31 7.60
C ALA A 181 -2.76 11.96 6.99
N ASP A 182 -1.46 11.70 6.97
CA ASP A 182 -0.88 10.44 6.53
C ASP A 182 -1.20 9.28 7.49
N VAL A 183 -1.18 9.50 8.80
CA VAL A 183 -1.62 8.50 9.79
C VAL A 183 -3.15 8.36 9.78
N GLU A 184 -3.92 9.41 9.49
CA GLU A 184 -5.38 9.39 9.33
C GLU A 184 -5.81 8.63 8.08
N ALA A 185 -5.11 8.85 6.96
CA ALA A 185 -5.25 8.11 5.73
C ALA A 185 -4.82 6.66 5.94
N THR A 186 -3.59 6.38 6.40
CA THR A 186 -3.08 5.00 6.57
C THR A 186 -3.74 4.20 7.69
N ALA A 187 -4.32 4.84 8.72
CA ALA A 187 -5.04 4.15 9.79
C ALA A 187 -6.52 3.90 9.47
N ASN A 188 -7.15 4.70 8.60
CA ASN A 188 -8.55 4.53 8.18
C ASN A 188 -8.74 3.86 6.81
N LEU A 189 -7.72 3.84 5.96
CA LEU A 189 -7.79 3.18 4.67
C LEU A 189 -7.72 1.68 4.87
N ASP A 190 -8.85 1.00 4.64
CA ASP A 190 -8.84 -0.44 4.36
C ASP A 190 -7.94 -0.63 3.11
N PRO A 191 -6.86 -1.43 3.18
CA PRO A 191 -6.00 -1.65 2.04
C PRO A 191 -6.80 -2.10 0.80
N LYS A 192 -7.89 -2.84 1.01
CA LYS A 192 -8.81 -3.21 -0.07
C LYS A 192 -9.54 -2.01 -0.69
N ALA A 193 -9.89 -1.00 0.10
CA ALA A 193 -10.56 0.20 -0.40
C ALA A 193 -9.60 1.09 -1.20
N VAL A 194 -8.32 1.19 -0.79
CA VAL A 194 -7.27 1.89 -1.56
C VAL A 194 -7.06 1.21 -2.89
N GLU A 195 -6.86 -0.10 -2.85
CA GLU A 195 -6.69 -0.91 -4.04
C GLU A 195 -7.90 -0.82 -4.96
N GLN A 196 -9.12 -0.89 -4.41
CA GLN A 196 -10.33 -0.71 -5.20
C GLN A 196 -10.42 0.68 -5.82
N ALA A 197 -10.03 1.75 -5.11
CA ALA A 197 -10.00 3.09 -5.65
C ALA A 197 -8.97 3.24 -6.77
N TYR A 198 -7.78 2.66 -6.60
CA TYR A 198 -6.72 2.66 -7.60
C TYR A 198 -7.10 1.83 -8.84
N LEU A 199 -7.60 0.62 -8.64
CA LEU A 199 -8.13 -0.19 -9.74
C LEU A 199 -9.30 0.52 -10.43
N LYS A 200 -10.13 1.26 -9.69
CA LYS A 200 -11.25 2.04 -10.26
C LYS A 200 -10.76 3.24 -11.07
N SER A 201 -9.64 3.87 -10.71
CA SER A 201 -9.01 4.92 -11.52
C SER A 201 -8.27 4.36 -12.74
N MET A 202 -7.58 3.22 -12.61
CA MET A 202 -6.88 2.54 -13.70
C MET A 202 -7.83 1.94 -14.74
N LEU A 203 -8.92 1.32 -14.28
CA LEU A 203 -9.91 0.66 -15.14
C LEU A 203 -10.96 1.64 -15.69
N GLY A 204 -10.70 2.95 -15.54
CA GLY A 204 -11.46 4.08 -16.08
C GLY A 204 -12.94 4.00 -15.80
N GLN A 205 -13.44 4.61 -14.72
CA GLN A 205 -14.87 4.87 -14.54
C GLN A 205 -15.45 5.95 -15.46
#